data_AF-A0A0W0XX62-F1
#
_entry.id   AF-A0A0W0XX62-F1
#
_cell.length_a   1.000
_cell.length_b   1.000
_cell.length_c   1.000
_cell.angle_alpha   90.00
_cell.angle_beta   90.00
_cell.angle_gamma   90.00
#
_symmetry.space_group_name_H-M   'P 1'
#
loop_
_entity.id
_entity.type
_entity.pdbx_description
1 polymer ?
#
loop_
_entity_poly.entity_id
_entity_poly.type
_entity_poly.pdbx_seq_one_letter_code
_entity_poly.pdbx_strand_id
1 'polypeptide(L)'
;MKIALSAFVLTVFSSWAFADDYKVYWRCLDGHLEAMEAHAKLNGEETPLYIHYQSTRQPAWQSTPISLRSLVSLPVNTQNGDFVVLGNQRQWLLNCVGEVHHNPVYHHGNVIFNVTRNAYSCPLIPQECHVNPSANKQTTP
;
A
#
# COMPACT_ATOMS: atom_id res chain seq x y z
N MET A 1 -31.14 -16.22 31.92
CA MET A 1 -30.94 -14.91 31.23
C MET A 1 -29.54 -14.32 31.38
N LYS A 2 -28.86 -14.41 32.54
CA LYS A 2 -27.53 -13.81 32.74
C LYS A 2 -26.40 -14.44 31.90
N ILE A 3 -26.47 -15.75 31.61
CA ILE A 3 -25.44 -16.49 30.86
C ILE A 3 -25.49 -16.20 29.35
N ALA A 4 -26.68 -15.94 28.80
CA ALA A 4 -26.84 -15.61 27.38
C ALA A 4 -26.28 -14.21 27.05
N LEU A 5 -26.39 -13.27 28.00
CA LEU A 5 -25.87 -11.92 27.84
C LEU A 5 -24.34 -11.89 27.83
N SER A 6 -23.70 -12.69 28.70
CA SER A 6 -22.24 -12.81 28.75
C SER A 6 -21.66 -13.53 27.53
N ALA A 7 -22.35 -14.53 26.98
CA ALA A 7 -21.94 -15.17 25.73
C ALA A 7 -21.98 -14.21 24.52
N PHE A 8 -23.01 -13.35 24.45
CA PHE A 8 -23.14 -12.35 23.38
C PHE A 8 -22.06 -11.27 23.45
N VAL A 9 -21.69 -10.81 24.65
CA VAL A 9 -20.61 -9.85 24.85
C VAL A 9 -19.26 -10.43 24.41
N LEU A 10 -18.97 -11.69 24.74
CA LEU A 10 -17.72 -12.38 24.33
C LEU A 10 -17.59 -12.56 22.81
N THR A 11 -18.70 -12.79 22.09
CA THR A 11 -18.68 -12.89 20.62
C THR A 11 -18.48 -11.54 19.92
N VAL A 12 -18.90 -10.45 20.54
CA VAL A 12 -18.72 -9.10 19.96
C VAL A 12 -17.25 -8.65 20.08
N PHE A 13 -16.54 -9.04 21.14
CA PHE A 13 -15.13 -8.69 21.33
C PHE A 13 -14.15 -9.53 20.50
N SER A 14 -14.52 -10.73 20.03
CA SER A 14 -13.64 -11.54 19.15
C SER A 14 -13.59 -11.07 17.69
N SER A 15 -14.34 -10.02 17.36
CA SER A 15 -14.43 -9.45 16.01
C SER A 15 -13.38 -8.36 15.75
N TRP A 16 -12.47 -8.09 16.69
CA TRP A 16 -11.40 -7.12 16.47
C TRP A 16 -10.41 -7.68 15.45
N ALA A 17 -10.51 -7.12 14.25
CA ALA A 17 -9.83 -7.57 13.05
C ALA A 17 -8.31 -7.59 13.22
N PHE A 18 -7.70 -8.66 12.73
CA PHE A 18 -6.26 -8.94 12.77
C PHE A 18 -5.47 -8.16 11.70
N ALA A 19 -5.74 -6.87 11.53
CA ALA A 19 -5.07 -6.06 10.53
C ALA A 19 -4.67 -4.69 11.06
N ASP A 20 -3.47 -4.26 10.69
CA ASP A 20 -2.91 -2.93 10.98
C ASP A 20 -2.95 -2.08 9.71
N ASP A 21 -3.17 -0.78 9.89
CA ASP A 21 -3.19 0.17 8.80
C ASP A 21 -1.78 0.65 8.44
N TYR A 22 -1.44 0.52 7.16
CA TYR A 22 -0.21 0.99 6.57
C TYR A 22 -0.49 2.09 5.57
N LYS A 23 0.36 3.12 5.54
CA LYS A 23 0.28 4.17 4.55
C LYS A 23 1.14 3.86 3.34
N VAL A 24 0.58 3.99 2.15
CA VAL A 24 1.20 3.59 0.88
C VAL A 24 1.78 4.81 0.18
N TYR A 25 3.05 4.69 -0.23
CA TYR A 25 3.80 5.76 -0.89
C TYR A 25 4.55 5.26 -2.11
N TRP A 26 4.66 6.15 -3.10
CA TRP A 26 5.74 6.13 -4.06
C TRP A 26 6.98 6.78 -3.45
N ARG A 27 8.15 6.17 -3.62
CA ARG A 27 9.43 6.88 -3.48
C ARG A 27 9.90 7.25 -4.88
N CYS A 28 9.78 8.53 -5.21
CA CYS A 28 10.08 9.07 -6.53
C CYS A 28 11.61 9.10 -6.81
N LEU A 29 11.99 9.46 -8.03
CA LEU A 29 13.39 9.45 -8.48
C LEU A 29 14.31 10.40 -7.69
N ASP A 30 13.80 11.53 -7.23
CA ASP A 30 14.48 12.51 -6.38
C ASP A 30 14.44 12.15 -4.87
N GLY A 31 13.79 11.03 -4.53
CA GLY A 31 13.73 10.48 -3.18
C GLY A 31 12.58 10.98 -2.31
N HIS A 32 11.72 11.91 -2.78
CA HIS A 32 10.55 12.30 -2.01
C HIS A 32 9.51 11.17 -1.94
N LEU A 33 8.64 11.24 -0.92
CA LEU A 33 7.54 10.31 -0.75
C LEU A 33 6.25 10.96 -1.22
N GLU A 34 5.63 10.37 -2.24
CA GLU A 34 4.34 10.79 -2.77
C GLU A 34 3.26 9.79 -2.34
N ALA A 35 2.13 10.27 -1.84
CA ALA A 35 1.09 9.40 -1.31
C ALA A 35 0.35 8.69 -2.46
N MET A 36 0.12 7.39 -2.34
CA MET A 36 -0.52 6.64 -3.44
C MET A 36 -2.02 6.93 -3.52
N GLU A 37 -2.51 7.23 -4.73
CA GLU A 37 -3.94 7.36 -4.98
C GLU A 37 -4.67 6.01 -4.87
N ALA A 38 -5.95 6.05 -4.52
CA ALA A 38 -6.77 4.83 -4.41
C ALA A 38 -7.17 4.25 -5.77
N HIS A 39 -7.10 5.05 -6.82
CA HIS A 39 -7.49 4.69 -8.18
C HIS A 39 -6.37 5.08 -9.14
N ALA A 40 -6.30 4.38 -10.27
CA ALA A 40 -5.49 4.83 -11.39
C ALA A 40 -6.08 4.34 -12.72
N LYS A 41 -5.67 4.97 -13.81
CA LYS A 41 -6.05 4.54 -15.15
C LYS A 41 -5.27 3.32 -15.59
N LEU A 42 -5.94 2.16 -15.59
CA LEU A 42 -5.44 0.92 -16.15
C LEU A 42 -6.20 0.63 -17.44
N ASN A 43 -5.48 0.47 -18.56
CA ASN A 43 -6.07 0.25 -19.88
C ASN A 43 -7.10 1.31 -20.30
N GLY A 44 -6.95 2.55 -19.82
CA GLY A 44 -7.85 3.67 -20.10
C GLY A 44 -9.06 3.80 -19.17
N GLU A 45 -9.26 2.86 -18.24
CA GLU A 45 -10.36 2.86 -17.27
C GLU A 45 -9.86 3.21 -15.86
N GLU A 46 -10.60 4.09 -15.18
CA GLU A 46 -10.36 4.45 -13.79
C GLU A 46 -10.64 3.24 -12.88
N THR A 47 -9.59 2.64 -12.33
CA THR A 47 -9.68 1.35 -11.64
C THR A 47 -9.22 1.47 -10.19
N PRO A 48 -9.96 0.91 -9.21
CA PRO A 48 -9.50 0.87 -7.83
C PRO A 48 -8.25 0.00 -7.68
N LEU A 49 -7.29 0.51 -6.93
CA LEU A 49 -6.02 -0.15 -6.68
C LEU A 49 -6.07 -1.05 -5.45
N TYR A 50 -5.35 -2.16 -5.55
CA TYR A 50 -5.24 -3.17 -4.51
C TYR A 50 -3.77 -3.48 -4.26
N ILE A 51 -3.48 -3.79 -3.00
CA ILE A 51 -2.22 -4.39 -2.58
C ILE A 51 -2.45 -5.89 -2.42
N HIS A 52 -1.66 -6.68 -3.14
CA HIS A 52 -1.62 -8.12 -3.06
C HIS A 52 -0.46 -8.55 -2.18
N TYR A 53 -0.72 -9.43 -1.23
CA TYR A 53 0.26 -9.92 -0.28
C TYR A 53 0.01 -11.40 0.02
N GLN A 54 1.05 -12.10 0.45
CA GLN A 54 0.94 -13.47 0.94
C GLN A 54 0.98 -13.45 2.47
N SER A 55 -0.07 -13.97 3.11
CA SER A 55 -0.09 -14.08 4.57
C SER A 55 0.67 -15.33 4.99
N THR A 56 1.47 -15.26 6.05
CA THR A 56 2.11 -16.47 6.62
C THR A 56 1.10 -17.48 7.18
N ARG A 57 -0.15 -17.05 7.45
CA ARG A 57 -1.23 -17.95 7.91
C ARG A 57 -1.99 -18.64 6.78
N GLN A 58 -1.94 -18.09 5.56
CA GLN A 58 -2.67 -18.61 4.42
C GLN A 58 -1.77 -18.59 3.19
N PRO A 59 -1.46 -19.75 2.58
CA PRO A 59 -0.57 -19.80 1.44
C PRO A 59 -1.14 -19.11 0.18
N ALA A 60 -2.45 -18.81 0.18
CA ALA A 60 -3.10 -18.08 -0.88
C ALA A 60 -2.76 -16.58 -0.82
N TRP A 61 -2.64 -15.98 -2.00
CA TRP A 61 -2.54 -14.54 -2.14
C TRP A 61 -3.83 -13.86 -1.69
N GLN A 62 -3.69 -12.87 -0.82
CA GLN A 62 -4.77 -12.02 -0.36
C GLN A 62 -4.62 -10.64 -1.00
N SER A 63 -5.73 -9.90 -1.02
CA SER A 63 -5.78 -8.57 -1.63
C SER A 63 -6.58 -7.63 -0.73
N THR A 64 -6.11 -6.41 -0.62
CA THR A 64 -6.71 -5.37 0.22
C THR A 64 -6.76 -4.07 -0.58
N PRO A 65 -7.89 -3.34 -0.59
CA PRO A 65 -8.03 -2.13 -1.39
C PRO A 65 -7.21 -0.99 -0.76
N ILE A 66 -6.71 -0.10 -1.60
CA ILE A 66 -6.13 1.17 -1.15
C ILE A 66 -7.27 2.16 -0.93
N SER A 67 -7.36 2.72 0.28
CA SER A 67 -8.36 3.72 0.61
C SER A 67 -8.00 5.10 0.04
N LEU A 68 -8.99 6.00 -0.01
CA LEU A 68 -8.80 7.41 -0.42
C LEU A 68 -7.78 8.19 0.44
N ARG A 69 -7.38 7.65 1.60
CA ARG A 69 -6.35 8.23 2.48
C ARG A 69 -4.96 7.62 2.25
N SER A 70 -4.80 6.85 1.17
CA SER A 70 -3.60 6.08 0.88
C SER A 70 -3.28 5.04 1.96
N LEU A 71 -4.30 4.55 2.67
CA LEU A 71 -4.16 3.53 3.71
C LEU A 71 -4.57 2.17 3.18
N VAL A 72 -3.88 1.14 3.66
CA VAL A 72 -4.14 -0.26 3.37
C VAL A 72 -4.04 -1.08 4.66
N SER A 73 -5.01 -1.97 4.89
CA SER A 73 -4.97 -2.86 6.05
C SER A 73 -4.24 -4.16 5.68
N LEU A 74 -3.11 -4.41 6.34
CA LEU A 74 -2.30 -5.62 6.18
C LEU A 74 -2.34 -6.47 7.46
N PRO A 75 -2.06 -7.78 7.39
CA PRO A 75 -2.04 -8.64 8.57
C PRO A 75 -1.11 -8.12 9.68
N VAL A 76 -1.52 -8.27 10.95
CA VAL A 76 -0.70 -7.90 12.14
C VAL A 76 0.66 -8.61 12.24
N ASN A 77 0.90 -9.63 11.42
CA ASN A 77 2.16 -10.36 11.36
C ASN A 77 3.02 -10.03 10.13
N THR A 78 2.63 -9.01 9.36
CA THR A 78 3.46 -8.42 8.33
C THR A 78 4.75 -7.90 8.96
N GLN A 79 5.89 -8.26 8.38
CA GLN A 79 7.21 -7.90 8.87
C GLN A 79 7.82 -6.75 8.06
N ASN A 80 8.77 -6.05 8.66
CA ASN A 80 9.59 -5.10 7.94
C ASN A 80 10.43 -5.83 6.88
N GLY A 81 10.37 -5.37 5.63
CA GLY A 81 11.02 -5.99 4.48
C GLY A 81 10.12 -6.96 3.71
N ASP A 82 8.88 -7.21 4.16
CA ASP A 82 7.93 -7.99 3.38
C ASP A 82 7.60 -7.28 2.06
N PHE A 83 7.47 -8.07 0.99
CA PHE A 83 7.11 -7.56 -0.33
C PHE A 83 5.63 -7.70 -0.61
N VAL A 84 5.08 -6.68 -1.25
CA VAL A 84 3.70 -6.65 -1.73
C VAL A 84 3.67 -6.23 -3.20
N VAL A 85 2.58 -6.55 -3.88
CA VAL A 85 2.42 -6.27 -5.32
C VAL A 85 1.22 -5.35 -5.51
N LEU A 86 1.39 -4.28 -6.27
CA LEU A 86 0.30 -3.37 -6.65
C LEU A 86 -0.48 -3.97 -7.83
N GLY A 87 -1.77 -3.70 -7.88
CA GLY A 87 -2.60 -4.13 -8.99
C GLY A 87 -4.03 -3.63 -8.86
N ASN A 88 -4.92 -4.31 -9.56
CA ASN A 88 -6.36 -4.21 -9.35
C ASN A 88 -6.89 -5.54 -8.79
N GLN A 89 -8.18 -5.65 -8.54
CA GLN A 89 -8.76 -6.86 -7.94
C GLN A 89 -8.47 -8.17 -8.72
N ARG A 90 -8.22 -8.10 -10.03
CA ARG A 90 -8.06 -9.26 -10.93
C ARG A 90 -6.66 -9.41 -11.52
N GLN A 91 -5.81 -8.39 -11.42
CA GLN A 91 -4.54 -8.30 -12.11
C GLN A 91 -3.45 -7.82 -11.16
N TRP A 92 -2.34 -8.55 -11.14
CA TRP A 92 -1.12 -8.14 -10.43
C TRP A 92 -0.15 -7.49 -11.40
N LEU A 93 0.44 -6.37 -10.99
CA LEU A 93 1.47 -5.68 -11.76
C LEU A 93 2.82 -6.05 -11.17
N LEU A 94 3.44 -7.11 -11.70
CA LEU A 94 4.68 -7.68 -11.16
C LEU A 94 5.90 -6.75 -11.26
N ASN A 95 5.78 -5.68 -12.03
CA ASN A 95 6.73 -4.56 -12.12
C ASN A 95 6.45 -3.42 -11.11
N CYS A 96 5.42 -3.58 -10.28
CA CYS A 96 5.02 -2.66 -9.23
C CYS A 96 5.10 -3.39 -7.88
N VAL A 97 6.32 -3.60 -7.39
CA VAL A 97 6.57 -4.26 -6.09
C VAL A 97 6.89 -3.20 -5.05
N GLY A 98 6.23 -3.29 -3.90
CA GLY A 98 6.43 -2.43 -2.75
C GLY A 98 7.06 -3.21 -1.59
N GLU A 99 7.75 -2.49 -0.70
CA GLU A 99 8.36 -3.04 0.52
C GLU A 99 7.69 -2.46 1.75
N VAL A 100 7.42 -3.30 2.74
CA VAL A 100 6.85 -2.88 4.02
C VAL A 100 7.94 -2.34 4.93
N HIS A 101 7.74 -1.14 5.44
CA HIS A 101 8.63 -0.49 6.39
C HIS A 101 7.89 -0.18 7.68
N HIS A 102 8.39 -0.73 8.79
CA HIS A 102 7.91 -0.36 10.12
C HIS A 102 8.71 0.86 10.61
N ASN A 103 8.01 1.95 10.90
CA ASN A 103 8.65 3.10 11.54
C ASN A 103 8.12 3.22 12.98
N PRO A 104 8.98 3.07 14.01
CA PRO A 104 8.56 3.16 15.40
C PRO A 104 8.06 4.56 15.81
N VAL A 105 8.26 5.59 14.97
CA VAL A 105 7.88 6.98 15.24
C VAL A 105 6.44 7.30 14.78
N TYR A 106 5.88 6.56 13.83
CA TYR A 106 4.53 6.82 13.30
C TYR A 106 3.51 5.78 13.77
N HIS A 107 2.25 6.19 13.90
CA HIS A 107 1.15 5.31 14.27
C HIS A 107 0.84 4.23 13.23
N HIS A 108 1.30 4.40 11.99
CA HIS A 108 1.08 3.49 10.88
C HIS A 108 2.42 3.05 10.31
N GLY A 109 2.50 1.77 9.92
CA GLY A 109 3.59 1.30 9.07
C GLY A 109 3.50 1.93 7.67
N ASN A 110 4.55 1.80 6.87
CA ASN A 110 4.57 2.32 5.51
C ASN A 110 4.72 1.16 4.52
N VAL A 111 4.10 1.28 3.35
CA VAL A 111 4.41 0.48 2.17
C VAL A 111 5.04 1.42 1.15
N ILE A 112 6.27 1.12 0.72
CA ILE A 112 7.04 2.00 -0.17
C ILE A 112 7.30 1.30 -1.50
N PHE A 113 6.80 1.90 -2.56
CA PHE A 113 7.09 1.54 -3.94
C PHE A 113 8.22 2.42 -4.46
N ASN A 114 9.43 1.89 -4.53
CA ASN A 114 10.60 2.66 -4.92
C ASN A 114 10.81 2.63 -6.44
N VAL A 115 10.60 3.78 -7.07
CA VAL A 115 10.71 4.00 -8.51
C VAL A 115 12.14 3.76 -9.03
N THR A 116 13.17 3.80 -8.17
CA THR A 116 14.55 3.50 -8.61
C THR A 116 14.96 2.05 -8.37
N ARG A 117 14.08 1.20 -7.81
CA ARG A 117 14.42 -0.19 -7.43
C ARG A 117 13.34 -1.19 -7.81
N ASN A 118 12.34 -1.37 -6.95
CA ASN A 118 11.35 -2.45 -7.01
C ASN A 118 10.10 -2.09 -7.83
N ALA A 119 9.93 -0.81 -8.19
CA ALA A 119 8.80 -0.34 -8.99
C ALA A 119 9.21 0.43 -10.26
N TYR A 120 10.45 0.29 -10.75
CA TYR A 120 11.05 1.17 -11.76
C TYR A 120 10.38 1.25 -13.14
N SER A 121 9.61 0.23 -13.51
CA SER A 121 8.87 0.19 -14.77
C SER A 121 7.36 0.06 -14.53
N CYS A 122 6.88 0.43 -13.34
CA CYS A 122 5.47 0.35 -13.03
C CYS A 122 4.69 1.39 -13.87
N PRO A 123 3.62 1.00 -14.60
CA PRO A 123 2.87 1.92 -15.43
C PRO A 123 2.04 2.94 -14.63
N LEU A 124 1.95 2.75 -13.31
CA LEU A 124 1.18 3.58 -12.39
C LEU A 124 2.02 4.61 -11.64
N ILE A 125 3.30 4.77 -12.00
CA ILE A 125 4.13 5.81 -11.41
C ILE A 125 3.53 7.18 -11.79
N PRO A 126 3.29 8.07 -10.80
CA PRO A 126 2.79 9.41 -11.08
C PRO A 126 3.76 10.22 -11.94
N GLN A 127 3.25 11.13 -12.78
CA GLN A 127 4.10 11.92 -13.69
C GLN A 127 5.11 12.79 -12.93
N GLU A 128 4.70 13.31 -11.79
CA GLU A 128 5.50 14.09 -10.84
C GLU A 128 6.67 13.30 -10.24
N CYS A 129 6.58 11.96 -10.16
CA CYS A 129 7.70 11.13 -9.73
C CYS A 129 8.78 10.96 -10.81
N HIS A 130 8.44 11.23 -12.07
CA HIS A 130 9.38 11.26 -13.18
C HIS A 130 9.96 12.67 -13.30
N VAL A 131 11.10 12.91 -12.64
CA VAL A 131 11.82 14.19 -12.70
C VAL A 131 11.96 14.62 -14.17
N ASN A 132 11.36 15.76 -14.49
CA ASN A 132 11.57 16.47 -15.75
C ASN A 132 12.90 17.24 -15.60
N PRO A 133 14.02 16.84 -16.23
CA PRO A 133 15.33 17.45 -16.01
C PRO A 133 15.44 18.92 -16.49
N SER A 134 14.35 19.49 -17.02
CA SER A 134 14.31 20.82 -17.64
C SER A 134 13.89 21.97 -16.72
N ALA A 135 13.41 21.71 -15.50
CA ALA A 135 12.90 22.78 -14.61
C ALA A 135 14.00 23.51 -13.81
N ASN A 136 15.26 23.07 -13.89
CA ASN A 136 16.37 23.62 -13.07
C ASN A 136 17.42 24.42 -13.87
N LYS A 137 17.02 24.99 -15.01
CA LYS A 137 17.83 25.94 -15.79
C LYS A 137 17.05 27.21 -16.12
N GLN A 138 16.66 28.01 -15.11
CA GLN A 138 16.48 29.45 -15.32
C GLN A 138 16.33 30.24 -14.01
N THR A 139 17.43 30.32 -13.27
CA THR A 139 17.65 31.48 -12.38
C THR A 139 19.16 31.72 -12.25
N THR A 140 19.70 32.45 -13.20
CA THR A 140 20.96 33.18 -13.04
C THR A 140 20.60 34.66 -13.15
N PRO A 141 20.91 35.51 -12.16
CA PRO A 141 21.09 36.94 -12.41
C PRO A 141 22.37 37.20 -13.21
#